data_AF-A0A1V5KD67-F1
#
_entry.id   AF-A0A1V5KD67-F1
#
_cell.length_a   1.000
_cell.length_b   1.000
_cell.length_c   1.000
_cell.angle_alpha   90.00
_cell.angle_beta   90.00
_cell.angle_gamma   90.00
#
_symmetry.space_group_name_H-M   'P 1'
#
loop_
_entity.id
_entity.type
_entity.pdbx_description
1 polymer ?
#
loop_
_entity_poly.entity_id
_entity_poly.type
_entity_poly.pdbx_seq_one_letter_code
_entity_poly.pdbx_strand_id
1 'polypeptide(L)'
;MERVKDSPNLFGYYVLDDSPGDAVSCLRALYKTVQKADPGGRHPVCAGFGDAGSIVNLAPGVCDLMFIYWYPVSTRRYERERTSQEVQRMLTSARARVPGLPFVGIYQAFDGSIAQTGQGVPTAEQLREQLEDFVREGASGLVAFITRAKDLPGWADLPDLEQVIIKAHREILVSGGLHVRPETESMQQKRIQPQGHWQEPQPLHGVVPAWYVIAPFADTLNQGLDAHFPPDDAVDLNAVHSTKFGKSGWRKRESTCGAMGFTSFYGAHDLVRNCMAYAVCDVISPAEQPVHLLFCSDDDAIIRLNGKEVYRFQGVRGLEYDKEVIPLTLAAGRSRFEIKVYNRSGMWGLFMRFTDANGQAMTNLTFLP
;
A
#
# COMPACT_ATOMS: atom_id res chain seq x y z
N MET A 1 14.47 16.51 -20.94
CA MET A 1 13.26 16.90 -21.70
C MET A 1 13.65 17.42 -23.08
N GLU A 2 14.25 18.62 -23.21
CA GLU A 2 14.64 19.19 -24.53
C GLU A 2 15.41 18.25 -25.46
N ARG A 3 16.30 17.42 -24.92
CA ARG A 3 17.11 16.48 -25.70
C ARG A 3 16.34 15.28 -26.28
N VAL A 4 15.16 14.95 -25.74
CA VAL A 4 14.47 13.67 -26.00
C VAL A 4 13.00 13.84 -26.38
N LYS A 5 12.40 15.01 -26.17
CA LYS A 5 10.96 15.25 -26.37
C LYS A 5 10.46 15.04 -27.80
N ASP A 6 11.36 15.11 -28.79
CA ASP A 6 11.02 14.87 -30.19
C ASP A 6 11.43 13.46 -30.67
N SER A 7 11.86 12.59 -29.74
CA SER A 7 12.16 11.20 -30.05
C SER A 7 10.88 10.43 -30.38
N PRO A 8 10.82 9.71 -31.51
CA PRO A 8 9.67 8.85 -31.83
C PRO A 8 9.54 7.64 -30.88
N ASN A 9 10.58 7.37 -30.08
CA ASN A 9 10.61 6.28 -29.12
C ASN A 9 10.30 6.73 -27.68
N LEU A 10 10.04 8.03 -27.46
CA LEU A 10 9.63 8.49 -26.14
C LEU A 10 8.14 8.18 -25.96
N PHE A 11 7.81 7.38 -24.95
CA PHE A 11 6.42 7.21 -24.53
C PHE A 11 6.00 8.29 -23.53
N GLY A 12 6.77 8.45 -22.45
CA GLY A 12 6.40 9.29 -21.30
C GLY A 12 7.58 9.57 -20.37
N TYR A 13 7.33 10.38 -19.34
CA TYR A 13 8.32 10.75 -18.32
C TYR A 13 7.98 10.07 -17.00
N TYR A 14 8.78 9.11 -16.56
CA TYR A 14 8.62 8.44 -15.27
C TYR A 14 9.25 9.28 -14.15
N VAL A 15 8.44 9.82 -13.24
CA VAL A 15 8.85 10.84 -12.25
C VAL A 15 8.84 10.37 -10.80
N LEU A 16 8.32 9.18 -10.53
CA LEU A 16 8.25 8.58 -9.20
C LEU A 16 8.50 7.08 -9.30
N ASP A 17 9.39 6.58 -8.45
CA ASP A 17 9.60 5.16 -8.21
C ASP A 17 9.34 4.93 -6.71
N ASP A 18 8.28 4.20 -6.38
CA ASP A 18 7.78 3.95 -5.03
C ASP A 18 7.50 5.23 -4.20
N SER A 19 7.97 5.24 -2.95
CA SER A 19 7.71 6.27 -1.97
C SER A 19 9.04 6.80 -1.42
N PRO A 20 9.47 8.01 -1.82
CA PRO A 20 10.61 8.67 -1.21
C PRO A 20 10.25 9.37 0.12
N GLY A 21 9.07 9.10 0.68
CA GLY A 21 8.45 9.90 1.74
C GLY A 21 7.46 10.93 1.19
N ASP A 22 7.26 12.06 1.87
CA ASP A 22 6.40 13.15 1.41
C ASP A 22 7.04 13.94 0.26
N ALA A 23 6.58 13.69 -0.97
CA ALA A 23 7.14 14.25 -2.20
C ALA A 23 6.10 14.97 -3.08
N VAL A 24 4.87 15.17 -2.62
CA VAL A 24 3.78 15.77 -3.42
C VAL A 24 4.18 17.12 -4.03
N SER A 25 4.87 17.98 -3.27
CA SER A 25 5.30 19.30 -3.74
C SER A 25 6.35 19.21 -4.84
N CYS A 26 7.32 18.31 -4.70
CA CYS A 26 8.35 18.03 -5.69
C CYS A 26 7.74 17.45 -6.97
N LEU A 27 6.85 16.47 -6.84
CA LEU A 27 6.16 15.84 -7.97
C LEU A 27 5.34 16.86 -8.78
N ARG A 28 4.63 17.77 -8.10
CA ARG A 28 3.93 18.88 -8.78
C ARG A 28 4.88 19.82 -9.53
N ALA A 29 6.04 20.11 -8.96
CA ALA A 29 7.05 20.93 -9.61
C ALA A 29 7.63 20.22 -10.85
N LEU A 30 7.92 18.92 -10.75
CA LEU A 30 8.37 18.10 -11.87
C LEU A 30 7.31 18.04 -12.97
N TYR A 31 6.06 17.75 -12.62
CA TYR A 31 4.93 17.73 -13.56
C TYR A 31 4.83 19.05 -14.34
N LYS A 32 4.81 20.19 -13.65
CA LYS A 32 4.78 21.52 -14.29
C LYS A 32 6.00 21.78 -15.18
N THR A 33 7.17 21.29 -14.77
CA THR A 33 8.40 21.44 -15.56
C THR A 33 8.33 20.63 -16.85
N VAL A 34 7.80 19.40 -16.79
CA VAL A 34 7.54 18.58 -17.98
C VAL A 34 6.54 19.26 -18.90
N GLN A 35 5.39 19.68 -18.37
CA GLN A 35 4.35 20.36 -19.16
C GLN A 35 4.86 21.65 -19.84
N LYS A 36 5.86 22.33 -19.25
CA LYS A 36 6.50 23.51 -19.86
C LYS A 36 7.48 23.12 -20.98
N ALA A 37 8.24 22.05 -20.81
CA ALA A 37 9.27 21.62 -21.77
C ALA A 37 8.70 20.81 -22.95
N ASP A 38 7.61 20.09 -22.71
CA ASP A 38 6.90 19.23 -23.66
C ASP A 38 5.38 19.51 -23.61
N PRO A 39 4.96 20.70 -24.09
CA PRO A 39 3.57 21.15 -23.94
C PRO A 39 2.61 20.40 -24.86
N GLY A 40 1.33 20.41 -24.48
CA GLY A 40 0.24 19.86 -25.28
C GLY A 40 -0.06 18.38 -25.02
N GLY A 41 0.50 17.80 -23.97
CA GLY A 41 0.20 16.43 -23.55
C GLY A 41 0.66 15.36 -24.53
N ARG A 42 1.73 15.63 -25.30
CA ARG A 42 2.27 14.70 -26.30
C ARG A 42 2.77 13.40 -25.67
N HIS A 43 3.38 13.49 -24.49
CA HIS A 43 3.90 12.37 -23.71
C HIS A 43 3.39 12.46 -22.26
N PRO A 44 2.78 11.41 -21.69
CA PRO A 44 2.31 11.42 -20.31
C PRO A 44 3.45 11.58 -19.30
N VAL A 45 3.17 12.27 -18.21
CA VAL A 45 3.92 12.14 -16.97
C VAL A 45 3.41 10.92 -16.22
N CYS A 46 4.31 9.99 -15.92
CA CYS A 46 4.02 8.70 -15.30
C CYS A 46 4.56 8.67 -13.87
N ALA A 47 3.79 8.16 -12.91
CA ALA A 47 4.26 7.96 -11.54
C ALA A 47 4.04 6.51 -11.09
N GLY A 48 5.09 5.89 -10.58
CA GLY A 48 5.09 4.54 -10.02
C GLY A 48 4.66 4.49 -8.57
N PHE A 49 3.83 3.50 -8.25
CA PHE A 49 3.30 3.24 -6.91
C PHE A 49 3.42 1.73 -6.64
N GLY A 50 4.39 1.33 -5.80
CA GLY A 50 4.62 -0.09 -5.49
C GLY A 50 3.97 -0.62 -4.22
N ASP A 51 3.38 0.26 -3.40
CA ASP A 51 2.71 -0.12 -2.15
C ASP A 51 1.65 0.92 -1.71
N ALA A 52 0.87 0.56 -0.68
CA ALA A 52 -0.14 1.41 -0.08
C ALA A 52 0.39 2.76 0.44
N GLY A 53 1.63 2.77 0.91
CA GLY A 53 2.34 3.93 1.42
C GLY A 53 2.75 4.91 0.32
N SER A 54 3.00 4.46 -0.90
CA SER A 54 3.35 5.31 -2.05
C SER A 54 2.17 6.18 -2.52
N ILE A 55 0.93 5.72 -2.34
CA ILE A 55 -0.30 6.43 -2.76
C ILE A 55 -0.48 7.76 -2.01
N VAL A 56 0.18 7.98 -0.87
CA VAL A 56 0.17 9.28 -0.18
C VAL A 56 0.66 10.41 -1.08
N ASN A 57 1.52 10.10 -2.06
CA ASN A 57 2.08 11.03 -3.02
C ASN A 57 1.17 11.31 -4.24
N LEU A 58 0.06 10.59 -4.37
CA LEU A 58 -0.91 10.87 -5.42
C LEU A 58 -1.78 12.08 -5.04
N ALA A 59 -1.77 13.09 -5.91
CA ALA A 59 -2.60 14.28 -5.79
C ALA A 59 -2.83 14.90 -7.18
N PRO A 60 -3.78 15.83 -7.35
CA PRO A 60 -3.95 16.53 -8.61
C PRO A 60 -2.65 17.22 -9.06
N GLY A 61 -2.30 17.03 -10.34
CA GLY A 61 -1.13 17.63 -10.98
C GLY A 61 0.21 16.98 -10.63
N VAL A 62 0.25 15.68 -10.29
CA VAL A 62 1.50 14.92 -10.07
C VAL A 62 1.85 14.01 -11.26
N CYS A 63 0.85 13.41 -11.92
CA CYS A 63 1.02 12.56 -13.09
C CYS A 63 -0.27 12.52 -13.93
N ASP A 64 -0.14 12.10 -15.18
CA ASP A 64 -1.23 11.81 -16.12
C ASP A 64 -1.60 10.31 -16.12
N LEU A 65 -0.65 9.45 -15.74
CA LEU A 65 -0.78 8.00 -15.75
C LEU A 65 -0.13 7.38 -14.53
N MET A 66 -0.89 6.56 -13.80
CA MET A 66 -0.35 5.78 -12.69
C MET A 66 0.30 4.50 -13.21
N PHE A 67 1.38 4.07 -12.57
CA PHE A 67 1.95 2.73 -12.74
C PHE A 67 1.84 2.04 -11.39
N ILE A 68 1.05 0.96 -11.33
CA ILE A 68 0.88 0.18 -10.10
C ILE A 68 1.65 -1.12 -10.25
N TYR A 69 2.51 -1.42 -9.28
CA TYR A 69 3.37 -2.58 -9.32
C TYR A 69 3.59 -3.15 -7.93
N TRP A 70 4.00 -4.40 -7.85
CA TRP A 70 4.39 -5.12 -6.65
C TRP A 70 4.74 -6.55 -7.10
N TYR A 71 5.31 -7.36 -6.22
CA TYR A 71 5.86 -8.66 -6.58
C TYR A 71 5.15 -9.80 -5.83
N PRO A 72 4.21 -10.54 -6.47
CA PRO A 72 3.53 -11.66 -5.83
C PRO A 72 4.38 -12.92 -5.67
N VAL A 73 5.49 -13.03 -6.42
CA VAL A 73 6.28 -14.25 -6.46
C VAL A 73 7.57 -14.04 -5.69
N SER A 74 7.63 -14.63 -4.51
CA SER A 74 8.84 -14.75 -3.70
C SER A 74 9.58 -16.05 -4.01
N THR A 75 10.80 -16.20 -3.48
CA THR A 75 11.54 -17.48 -3.54
C THR A 75 10.85 -18.65 -2.82
N ARG A 76 9.79 -18.39 -2.03
CA ARG A 76 9.12 -19.40 -1.20
C ARG A 76 7.66 -19.65 -1.57
N ARG A 77 6.98 -18.67 -2.14
CA ARG A 77 5.54 -18.72 -2.42
C ARG A 77 5.13 -17.75 -3.53
N TYR A 78 4.01 -18.07 -4.16
CA TYR A 78 3.24 -17.16 -5.00
C TYR A 78 1.94 -16.77 -4.29
N GLU A 79 1.68 -15.47 -4.19
CA GLU A 79 0.50 -14.91 -3.55
C GLU A 79 -0.60 -14.60 -4.58
N ARG A 80 -1.29 -15.65 -5.04
CA ARG A 80 -2.27 -15.60 -6.13
C ARG A 80 -3.24 -14.42 -6.10
N GLU A 81 -3.78 -14.12 -4.93
CA GLU A 81 -4.87 -13.15 -4.80
C GLU A 81 -4.36 -11.72 -4.56
N ARG A 82 -3.07 -11.56 -4.30
CA ARG A 82 -2.50 -10.31 -3.80
C ARG A 82 -2.58 -9.20 -4.84
N THR A 83 -2.54 -9.52 -6.14
CA THR A 83 -2.69 -8.52 -7.22
C THR A 83 -4.01 -7.82 -7.14
N SER A 84 -5.06 -8.62 -7.13
CA SER A 84 -6.41 -8.11 -7.12
C SER A 84 -6.67 -7.33 -5.83
N GLN A 85 -6.22 -7.86 -4.68
CA GLN A 85 -6.45 -7.21 -3.38
C GLN A 85 -5.72 -5.86 -3.25
N GLU A 86 -4.42 -5.80 -3.57
CA GLU A 86 -3.65 -4.56 -3.45
C GLU A 86 -4.14 -3.52 -4.45
N VAL A 87 -4.37 -3.89 -5.71
CA VAL A 87 -4.83 -2.94 -6.74
C VAL A 87 -6.22 -2.38 -6.38
N GLN A 88 -7.16 -3.20 -5.88
CA GLN A 88 -8.46 -2.71 -5.41
C GLN A 88 -8.29 -1.65 -4.32
N ARG A 89 -7.43 -1.90 -3.32
CA ARG A 89 -7.21 -0.98 -2.20
C ARG A 89 -6.47 0.29 -2.63
N MET A 90 -5.46 0.16 -3.49
CA MET A 90 -4.72 1.28 -4.07
C MET A 90 -5.64 2.17 -4.90
N LEU A 91 -6.43 1.60 -5.80
CA LEU A 91 -7.39 2.34 -6.59
C LEU A 91 -8.47 2.99 -5.73
N THR A 92 -8.85 2.36 -4.60
CA THR A 92 -9.84 2.93 -3.67
C THR A 92 -9.37 4.29 -3.15
N SER A 93 -8.12 4.36 -2.70
CA SER A 93 -7.53 5.62 -2.22
C SER A 93 -7.14 6.56 -3.35
N ALA A 94 -6.63 6.01 -4.45
CA ALA A 94 -6.19 6.80 -5.60
C ALA A 94 -7.36 7.57 -6.21
N ARG A 95 -8.49 6.88 -6.46
CA ARG A 95 -9.66 7.49 -7.10
C ARG A 95 -10.44 8.41 -6.16
N ALA A 96 -10.37 8.21 -4.84
CA ALA A 96 -10.84 9.20 -3.88
C ALA A 96 -10.04 10.52 -3.94
N ARG A 97 -8.75 10.47 -4.32
CA ARG A 97 -7.86 11.63 -4.40
C ARG A 97 -7.86 12.29 -5.78
N VAL A 98 -7.83 11.47 -6.84
CA VAL A 98 -7.79 11.90 -8.24
C VAL A 98 -8.73 10.97 -9.04
N PRO A 99 -10.05 11.27 -9.06
CA PRO A 99 -11.02 10.46 -9.79
C PRO A 99 -10.67 10.34 -11.27
N GLY A 100 -10.82 9.13 -11.84
CA GLY A 100 -10.68 8.87 -13.27
C GLY A 100 -9.25 8.85 -13.83
N LEU A 101 -8.21 8.98 -13.00
CA LEU A 101 -6.83 8.83 -13.45
C LEU A 101 -6.58 7.38 -13.94
N PRO A 102 -6.13 7.16 -15.18
CA PRO A 102 -5.84 5.82 -15.68
C PRO A 102 -4.62 5.23 -14.99
N PHE A 103 -4.52 3.90 -15.01
CA PHE A 103 -3.35 3.20 -14.51
C PHE A 103 -2.88 2.09 -15.46
N VAL A 104 -1.58 1.84 -15.43
CA VAL A 104 -0.90 0.71 -16.06
C VAL A 104 -0.47 -0.24 -14.97
N GLY A 105 -0.76 -1.54 -15.15
CA GLY A 105 -0.22 -2.58 -14.29
C GLY A 105 1.19 -2.95 -14.71
N ILE A 106 2.16 -2.88 -13.80
CA ILE A 106 3.47 -3.48 -14.03
C ILE A 106 3.52 -4.85 -13.35
N TYR A 107 3.66 -5.90 -14.14
CA TYR A 107 3.71 -7.28 -13.66
C TYR A 107 5.15 -7.78 -13.49
N GLN A 108 5.36 -8.65 -12.52
CA GLN A 108 6.66 -9.30 -12.27
C GLN A 108 6.95 -10.26 -13.43
N ALA A 109 8.09 -10.07 -14.08
CA ALA A 109 8.51 -10.87 -15.23
C ALA A 109 10.04 -11.06 -15.25
N PHE A 110 10.61 -11.39 -14.11
CA PHE A 110 12.06 -11.52 -13.93
C PHE A 110 12.41 -12.59 -12.87
N ASP A 111 13.67 -13.03 -12.85
CA ASP A 111 14.25 -13.88 -11.80
C ASP A 111 15.02 -13.06 -10.76
N GLY A 112 14.35 -12.69 -9.66
CA GLY A 112 14.96 -11.93 -8.58
C GLY A 112 15.81 -12.73 -7.60
N SER A 113 15.87 -14.05 -7.75
CA SER A 113 16.47 -14.93 -6.75
C SER A 113 18.00 -14.84 -6.77
N ILE A 114 18.58 -14.66 -7.95
CA ILE A 114 20.03 -14.51 -8.18
C ILE A 114 20.56 -13.26 -7.48
N ALA A 115 19.78 -12.17 -7.50
CA ALA A 115 20.11 -10.91 -6.84
C ALA A 115 19.80 -10.91 -5.32
N GLN A 116 19.35 -12.04 -4.75
CA GLN A 116 19.01 -12.19 -3.33
C GLN A 116 17.96 -11.17 -2.83
N THR A 117 17.08 -10.72 -3.71
CA THR A 117 16.04 -9.71 -3.41
C THR A 117 14.86 -10.26 -2.61
N GLY A 118 14.84 -11.57 -2.35
CA GLY A 118 13.68 -12.30 -1.82
C GLY A 118 12.61 -12.63 -2.88
N GLN A 119 12.71 -12.05 -4.07
CA GLN A 119 11.81 -12.32 -5.19
C GLN A 119 12.19 -13.61 -5.94
N GLY A 120 11.19 -14.34 -6.40
CA GLY A 120 11.34 -15.57 -7.18
C GLY A 120 11.13 -15.36 -8.68
N VAL A 121 11.06 -16.47 -9.42
CA VAL A 121 10.70 -16.49 -10.84
C VAL A 121 9.24 -16.90 -10.97
N PRO A 122 8.36 -16.09 -11.58
CA PRO A 122 7.01 -16.53 -11.89
C PRO A 122 7.03 -17.76 -12.81
N THR A 123 6.06 -18.64 -12.68
CA THR A 123 5.75 -19.60 -13.76
C THR A 123 4.96 -18.90 -14.88
N ALA A 124 4.87 -19.53 -16.05
CA ALA A 124 4.04 -19.03 -17.16
C ALA A 124 2.58 -18.78 -16.73
N GLU A 125 2.02 -19.67 -15.90
CA GLU A 125 0.66 -19.56 -15.38
C GLU A 125 0.52 -18.38 -14.42
N GLN A 126 1.45 -18.24 -13.47
CA GLN A 126 1.45 -17.13 -12.50
C GLN A 126 1.64 -15.78 -13.17
N LEU A 127 2.45 -15.72 -14.24
CA LEU A 127 2.55 -14.54 -15.07
C LEU A 127 1.20 -14.23 -15.73
N ARG A 128 0.57 -15.21 -16.38
CA ARG A 128 -0.75 -15.01 -17.00
C ARG A 128 -1.80 -14.52 -16.00
N GLU A 129 -1.82 -15.08 -14.79
CA GLU A 129 -2.72 -14.65 -13.71
C GLU A 129 -2.49 -13.18 -13.31
N GLN A 130 -1.26 -12.71 -13.21
CA GLN A 130 -0.96 -11.29 -12.93
C GLN A 130 -1.52 -10.36 -14.01
N LEU A 131 -1.34 -10.71 -15.29
CA LEU A 131 -1.86 -9.92 -16.42
C LEU A 131 -3.39 -9.83 -16.36
N GLU A 132 -4.04 -10.97 -16.13
CA GLU A 132 -5.50 -11.03 -15.97
C GLU A 132 -5.99 -10.22 -14.77
N ASP A 133 -5.29 -10.26 -13.65
CA ASP A 133 -5.65 -9.50 -12.46
C ASP A 133 -5.59 -7.99 -12.68
N PHE A 134 -4.54 -7.46 -13.32
CA PHE A 134 -4.48 -6.05 -13.65
C PHE A 134 -5.62 -5.63 -14.60
N VAL A 135 -5.92 -6.44 -15.63
CA VAL A 135 -7.04 -6.17 -16.54
C VAL A 135 -8.38 -6.24 -15.81
N ARG A 136 -8.55 -7.22 -14.90
CA ARG A 136 -9.76 -7.36 -14.06
C ARG A 136 -10.01 -6.15 -13.20
N GLU A 137 -8.96 -5.48 -12.70
CA GLU A 137 -9.09 -4.24 -11.92
C GLU A 137 -9.16 -2.96 -12.80
N GLY A 138 -9.23 -3.11 -14.13
CA GLY A 138 -9.47 -2.01 -15.06
C GLY A 138 -8.21 -1.29 -15.54
N ALA A 139 -7.07 -2.00 -15.63
CA ALA A 139 -5.84 -1.42 -16.17
C ALA A 139 -6.04 -0.93 -17.61
N SER A 140 -5.51 0.26 -17.89
CA SER A 140 -5.48 0.86 -19.24
C SER A 140 -4.31 0.35 -20.08
N GLY A 141 -3.36 -0.35 -19.45
CA GLY A 141 -2.23 -0.97 -20.11
C GLY A 141 -1.47 -1.90 -19.18
N LEU A 142 -0.57 -2.69 -19.75
CA LEU A 142 0.26 -3.66 -19.03
C LEU A 142 1.72 -3.48 -19.47
N VAL A 143 2.64 -3.48 -18.52
CA VAL A 143 4.08 -3.36 -18.77
C VAL A 143 4.81 -4.44 -17.97
N ALA A 144 5.77 -5.13 -18.58
CA ALA A 144 6.63 -6.04 -17.84
C ALA A 144 7.66 -5.24 -17.04
N PHE A 145 7.91 -5.62 -15.78
CA PHE A 145 8.85 -4.89 -14.92
C PHE A 145 10.25 -4.79 -15.53
N ILE A 146 10.81 -5.90 -16.04
CA ILE A 146 12.15 -5.95 -16.64
C ILE A 146 12.12 -6.77 -17.92
N THR A 147 12.70 -6.21 -18.98
CA THR A 147 12.98 -6.91 -20.24
C THR A 147 14.27 -7.73 -20.15
N ARG A 148 15.39 -7.06 -19.82
CA ARG A 148 16.71 -7.63 -19.57
C ARG A 148 17.49 -6.67 -18.68
N ALA A 149 18.21 -7.19 -17.70
CA ALA A 149 19.14 -6.43 -16.89
C ALA A 149 20.39 -7.28 -16.57
N LYS A 150 21.50 -6.63 -16.26
CA LYS A 150 22.81 -7.29 -16.13
C LYS A 150 22.84 -8.43 -15.11
N ASP A 151 22.22 -8.22 -13.95
CA ASP A 151 22.26 -9.13 -12.80
C ASP A 151 20.85 -9.57 -12.38
N LEU A 152 19.87 -9.42 -13.29
CA LEU A 152 18.46 -9.68 -13.03
C LEU A 152 17.78 -10.13 -14.34
N PRO A 153 17.79 -11.46 -14.64
CA PRO A 153 17.21 -11.98 -15.88
C PRO A 153 15.76 -11.56 -16.03
N GLY A 154 15.44 -10.91 -17.13
CA GLY A 154 14.08 -10.46 -17.44
C GLY A 154 13.35 -11.44 -18.33
N TRP A 155 12.14 -11.08 -18.76
CA TRP A 155 11.32 -11.96 -19.57
C TRP A 155 11.98 -12.35 -20.89
N ALA A 156 12.87 -11.51 -21.46
CA ALA A 156 13.58 -11.82 -22.71
C ALA A 156 14.69 -12.86 -22.54
N ASP A 157 15.05 -13.20 -21.29
CA ASP A 157 16.02 -14.25 -20.96
C ASP A 157 15.32 -15.51 -20.40
N LEU A 158 13.98 -15.49 -20.30
CA LEU A 158 13.15 -16.52 -19.69
C LEU A 158 12.09 -16.98 -20.71
N PRO A 159 12.37 -18.01 -21.54
CA PRO A 159 11.53 -18.37 -22.68
C PRO A 159 10.06 -18.64 -22.34
N ASP A 160 9.79 -19.25 -21.18
CA ASP A 160 8.43 -19.52 -20.72
C ASP A 160 7.63 -18.23 -20.46
N LEU A 161 8.29 -17.18 -19.95
CA LEU A 161 7.66 -15.88 -19.71
C LEU A 161 7.49 -15.10 -21.01
N GLU A 162 8.51 -15.09 -21.87
CA GLU A 162 8.45 -14.46 -23.19
C GLU A 162 7.23 -14.96 -23.99
N GLN A 163 6.99 -16.27 -24.01
CA GLN A 163 5.87 -16.85 -24.74
C GLN A 163 4.50 -16.39 -24.21
N VAL A 164 4.34 -16.22 -22.90
CA VAL A 164 3.10 -15.69 -22.32
C VAL A 164 2.88 -14.23 -22.75
N ILE A 165 3.92 -13.41 -22.71
CA ILE A 165 3.85 -11.99 -23.10
C ILE A 165 3.52 -11.84 -24.58
N ILE A 166 4.18 -12.61 -25.47
CA ILE A 166 3.90 -12.57 -26.91
C ILE A 166 2.45 -12.97 -27.20
N LYS A 167 1.94 -14.02 -26.55
CA LYS A 167 0.55 -14.48 -26.72
C LYS A 167 -0.44 -13.42 -26.23
N ALA A 168 -0.24 -12.88 -25.03
CA ALA A 168 -1.10 -11.84 -24.47
C ALA A 168 -1.07 -10.56 -25.34
N HIS A 169 0.09 -10.17 -25.84
CA HIS A 169 0.22 -9.01 -26.72
C HIS A 169 -0.56 -9.22 -28.03
N ARG A 170 -0.42 -10.40 -28.67
CA ARG A 170 -1.17 -10.74 -29.88
C ARG A 170 -2.68 -10.76 -29.63
N GLU A 171 -3.10 -11.32 -28.50
CA GLU A 171 -4.51 -11.38 -28.08
C GLU A 171 -5.11 -9.98 -27.95
N ILE A 172 -4.39 -9.05 -27.30
CA ILE A 172 -4.79 -7.64 -27.16
C ILE A 172 -4.87 -6.96 -28.53
N LEU A 173 -3.88 -7.15 -29.40
CA LEU A 173 -3.89 -6.56 -30.74
C LEU A 173 -5.05 -7.07 -31.62
N VAL A 174 -5.42 -8.34 -31.48
CA VAL A 174 -6.46 -8.97 -32.31
C VAL A 174 -7.86 -8.66 -31.79
N SER A 175 -8.05 -8.70 -30.47
CA SER A 175 -9.40 -8.63 -29.85
C SER A 175 -9.72 -7.29 -29.20
N GLY A 176 -8.74 -6.39 -29.04
CA GLY A 176 -8.88 -5.14 -28.29
C GLY A 176 -8.87 -5.32 -26.77
N GLY A 177 -8.58 -6.52 -26.26
CA GLY A 177 -8.52 -6.80 -24.83
C GLY A 177 -7.79 -8.11 -24.50
N LEU A 178 -7.74 -8.43 -23.21
CA LEU A 178 -7.23 -9.70 -22.72
C LEU A 178 -8.41 -10.54 -22.22
N HIS A 179 -8.46 -11.83 -22.56
CA HIS A 179 -9.35 -12.78 -21.95
C HIS A 179 -9.00 -12.93 -20.47
N VAL A 180 -9.95 -12.57 -19.61
CA VAL A 180 -9.81 -12.67 -18.15
C VAL A 180 -10.66 -13.83 -17.67
N ARG A 181 -10.04 -14.78 -16.97
CA ARG A 181 -10.77 -15.90 -16.36
C ARG A 181 -11.61 -15.41 -15.18
N PRO A 182 -12.74 -16.10 -14.89
CA PRO A 182 -13.53 -15.82 -13.69
C PRO A 182 -12.67 -15.88 -12.43
N GLU A 183 -13.04 -15.07 -11.45
CA GLU A 183 -12.45 -15.13 -10.12
C GLU A 183 -12.67 -16.49 -9.46
N THR A 184 -11.69 -16.93 -8.67
CA THR A 184 -11.89 -18.02 -7.72
C THR A 184 -12.91 -17.62 -6.67
N GLU A 185 -13.52 -18.59 -5.98
CA GLU A 185 -14.48 -18.32 -4.89
C GLU A 185 -13.88 -17.40 -3.80
N SER A 186 -12.62 -17.66 -3.42
CA SER A 186 -11.91 -16.83 -2.42
C SER A 186 -11.70 -15.39 -2.90
N MET A 187 -11.38 -15.17 -4.18
CA MET A 187 -11.28 -13.82 -4.74
C MET A 187 -12.64 -13.09 -4.71
N GLN A 188 -13.73 -13.78 -5.07
CA GLN A 188 -15.08 -13.23 -5.03
C GLN A 188 -15.47 -12.80 -3.60
N GLN A 189 -15.13 -13.61 -2.59
CA GLN A 189 -15.40 -13.29 -1.18
C GLN A 189 -14.60 -12.08 -0.67
N LYS A 190 -13.41 -11.83 -1.24
CA LYS A 190 -12.51 -10.73 -0.83
C LYS A 190 -12.65 -9.47 -1.68
N ARG A 191 -13.56 -9.47 -2.66
CA ARG A 191 -13.79 -8.32 -3.54
C ARG A 191 -14.42 -7.17 -2.76
N ILE A 192 -13.80 -6.00 -2.85
CA ILE A 192 -14.22 -4.77 -2.19
C ILE A 192 -14.55 -3.65 -3.18
N GLN A 193 -14.24 -3.86 -4.46
CA GLN A 193 -14.56 -2.92 -5.54
C GLN A 193 -15.07 -3.69 -6.78
N PRO A 194 -15.92 -3.06 -7.62
CA PRO A 194 -16.33 -3.63 -8.90
C PRO A 194 -15.13 -3.99 -9.78
N GLN A 195 -15.28 -5.00 -10.63
CA GLN A 195 -14.31 -5.29 -11.69
C GLN A 195 -14.38 -4.20 -12.78
N GLY A 196 -13.26 -4.00 -13.48
CA GLY A 196 -13.13 -3.06 -14.58
C GLY A 196 -12.87 -1.62 -14.14
N HIS A 197 -13.13 -0.68 -15.05
CA HIS A 197 -12.91 0.74 -14.79
C HIS A 197 -14.07 1.36 -14.01
N TRP A 198 -13.76 2.03 -12.91
CA TRP A 198 -14.71 2.79 -12.08
C TRP A 198 -14.05 4.11 -11.63
N GLN A 199 -14.85 5.11 -11.29
CA GLN A 199 -14.33 6.42 -10.84
C GLN A 199 -14.67 6.72 -9.39
N GLU A 200 -15.81 6.25 -8.91
CA GLU A 200 -16.27 6.44 -7.55
C GLU A 200 -15.99 5.17 -6.74
N PRO A 201 -15.02 5.19 -5.81
CA PRO A 201 -14.73 4.03 -4.99
C PRO A 201 -15.87 3.72 -4.01
N GLN A 202 -16.15 2.43 -3.81
CA GLN A 202 -16.90 2.00 -2.63
C GLN A 202 -16.08 2.31 -1.36
N PRO A 203 -16.71 2.77 -0.28
CA PRO A 203 -16.01 3.05 0.98
C PRO A 203 -15.46 1.78 1.63
N LEU A 204 -14.27 1.87 2.23
CA LEU A 204 -13.71 0.80 3.06
C LEU A 204 -14.35 0.84 4.45
N HIS A 205 -15.57 0.31 4.57
CA HIS A 205 -16.29 0.27 5.84
C HIS A 205 -15.50 -0.45 6.95
N GLY A 206 -15.69 0.00 8.18
CA GLY A 206 -15.04 -0.54 9.37
C GLY A 206 -13.55 -0.21 9.50
N VAL A 207 -12.88 0.23 8.43
CA VAL A 207 -11.45 0.58 8.48
C VAL A 207 -11.29 1.93 9.18
N VAL A 208 -10.30 2.03 10.08
CA VAL A 208 -9.98 3.30 10.72
C VAL A 208 -9.37 4.27 9.71
N PRO A 209 -10.02 5.41 9.40
CA PRO A 209 -9.68 6.24 8.25
C PRO A 209 -8.46 7.14 8.49
N ALA A 210 -8.14 7.45 9.74
CA ALA A 210 -6.99 8.27 10.11
C ALA A 210 -6.63 8.03 11.58
N TRP A 211 -5.47 8.53 11.98
CA TRP A 211 -4.92 8.39 13.33
C TRP A 211 -4.13 9.64 13.72
N TYR A 212 -4.09 9.96 15.00
CA TYR A 212 -2.99 10.78 15.55
C TYR A 212 -1.77 9.90 15.71
N VAL A 213 -0.64 10.31 15.14
CA VAL A 213 0.61 9.56 15.16
C VAL A 213 1.73 10.39 15.76
N ILE A 214 2.57 9.77 16.57
CA ILE A 214 3.86 10.31 17.00
C ILE A 214 4.96 9.24 16.87
N ALA A 215 6.01 9.60 16.14
CA ALA A 215 7.17 8.74 15.86
C ALA A 215 8.34 9.58 15.28
N PRO A 216 9.51 8.97 15.03
CA PRO A 216 9.96 7.67 15.53
C PRO A 216 10.75 7.82 16.82
N PHE A 217 10.45 7.02 17.84
CA PHE A 217 11.30 6.91 19.03
C PHE A 217 12.36 5.83 18.79
N ALA A 218 13.63 6.14 19.01
CA ALA A 218 14.71 5.18 18.83
C ALA A 218 14.83 4.27 20.06
N ASP A 219 14.75 2.97 19.86
CA ASP A 219 15.10 2.00 20.89
C ASP A 219 16.60 1.71 20.84
N THR A 220 17.37 2.47 21.61
CA THR A 220 18.83 2.31 21.68
C THR A 220 19.27 1.16 22.58
N LEU A 221 18.35 0.57 23.34
CA LEU A 221 18.61 -0.51 24.30
C LEU A 221 18.16 -1.88 23.80
N ASN A 222 17.53 -1.93 22.61
CA ASN A 222 17.03 -3.15 21.96
C ASN A 222 16.04 -3.92 22.86
N GLN A 223 15.13 -3.17 23.50
CA GLN A 223 14.06 -3.67 24.35
C GLN A 223 12.78 -4.00 23.57
N GLY A 224 12.70 -3.63 22.29
CA GLY A 224 11.53 -3.85 21.44
C GLY A 224 10.28 -3.18 22.00
N LEU A 225 9.16 -3.91 22.04
CA LEU A 225 7.90 -3.41 22.59
C LEU A 225 7.96 -3.01 24.08
N ASP A 226 8.93 -3.55 24.81
CA ASP A 226 9.10 -3.25 26.24
C ASP A 226 9.94 -1.99 26.49
N ALA A 227 10.51 -1.38 25.42
CA ALA A 227 11.09 -0.04 25.49
C ALA A 227 10.03 0.97 25.94
N HIS A 228 10.29 1.72 27.01
CA HIS A 228 9.36 2.73 27.52
C HIS A 228 9.61 4.09 26.87
N PHE A 229 8.55 4.72 26.38
CA PHE A 229 8.58 6.10 25.89
C PHE A 229 7.42 6.90 26.48
N PRO A 230 7.47 8.24 26.49
CA PRO A 230 6.45 9.07 27.15
C PRO A 230 4.99 8.77 26.76
N PRO A 231 4.65 8.41 25.51
CA PRO A 231 3.28 8.00 25.16
C PRO A 231 2.77 6.72 25.86
N ASP A 232 3.62 5.94 26.52
CA ASP A 232 3.19 4.80 27.35
C ASP A 232 2.53 5.24 28.67
N ASP A 233 2.85 6.43 29.18
CA ASP A 233 2.31 6.94 30.44
C ASP A 233 0.95 7.61 30.25
N ALA A 234 0.85 8.47 29.23
CA ALA A 234 -0.38 9.18 28.89
C ALA A 234 -0.36 9.69 27.44
N VAL A 235 -1.51 9.58 26.75
CA VAL A 235 -1.73 10.22 25.46
C VAL A 235 -2.22 11.65 25.66
N ASP A 236 -1.29 12.60 25.63
CA ASP A 236 -1.57 14.03 25.46
C ASP A 236 -1.27 14.45 24.01
N LEU A 237 -2.32 14.71 23.23
CA LEU A 237 -2.20 15.09 21.82
C LEU A 237 -1.50 16.45 21.60
N ASN A 238 -1.36 17.27 22.64
CA ASN A 238 -0.65 18.54 22.58
C ASN A 238 0.83 18.41 22.98
N ALA A 239 1.25 17.25 23.49
CA ALA A 239 2.61 17.04 23.95
C ALA A 239 3.60 17.00 22.79
N VAL A 240 4.81 17.48 23.08
CA VAL A 240 5.97 17.42 22.18
C VAL A 240 7.07 16.67 22.91
N HIS A 241 7.55 15.58 22.30
CA HIS A 241 8.57 14.72 22.87
C HIS A 241 9.85 14.73 22.03
N SER A 242 10.97 14.41 22.67
CA SER A 242 12.21 14.09 21.97
C SER A 242 12.05 12.75 21.26
N THR A 243 12.37 12.71 19.98
CA THR A 243 12.31 11.55 19.09
C THR A 243 13.63 11.42 18.32
N LYS A 244 13.79 10.36 17.52
CA LYS A 244 15.02 10.07 16.77
C LYS A 244 15.47 11.23 15.86
N PHE A 245 14.52 11.98 15.31
CA PHE A 245 14.78 13.10 14.39
C PHE A 245 14.62 14.48 15.05
N GLY A 246 14.72 14.56 16.37
CA GLY A 246 14.64 15.82 17.11
C GLY A 246 13.41 15.87 18.02
N LYS A 247 12.49 16.81 17.77
CA LYS A 247 11.24 16.90 18.53
C LYS A 247 10.05 16.62 17.63
N SER A 248 9.10 15.85 18.13
CA SER A 248 7.85 15.56 17.43
C SER A 248 6.66 15.71 18.36
N GLY A 249 5.55 16.20 17.81
CA GLY A 249 4.25 16.16 18.45
C GLY A 249 3.31 15.25 17.64
N TRP A 250 2.13 14.99 18.17
CA TRP A 250 1.12 14.19 17.50
C TRP A 250 0.66 14.87 16.20
N ARG A 251 0.58 14.10 15.12
CA ARG A 251 0.11 14.57 13.82
C ARG A 251 -0.97 13.65 13.30
N LYS A 252 -2.05 14.24 12.82
CA LYS A 252 -3.08 13.50 12.11
C LYS A 252 -2.52 12.96 10.78
N ARG A 253 -2.74 11.67 10.54
CA ARG A 253 -2.33 10.93 9.35
C ARG A 253 -3.47 10.05 8.89
N GLU A 254 -3.75 10.08 7.59
CA GLU A 254 -4.78 9.24 6.99
C GLU A 254 -4.26 7.81 6.81
N SER A 255 -5.18 6.85 6.89
CA SER A 255 -4.94 5.50 6.38
C SER A 255 -5.11 5.52 4.85
N THR A 256 -4.09 5.10 4.11
CA THR A 256 -4.15 4.90 2.66
C THR A 256 -4.24 3.42 2.34
N CYS A 257 -5.08 3.08 1.37
CA CYS A 257 -5.39 1.69 0.99
C CYS A 257 -5.95 0.85 2.17
N GLY A 258 -6.46 1.55 3.19
CA GLY A 258 -6.95 0.98 4.44
C GLY A 258 -5.87 0.68 5.50
N ALA A 259 -4.61 0.98 5.22
CA ALA A 259 -3.49 0.81 6.15
C ALA A 259 -2.80 2.15 6.45
N MET A 260 -1.99 2.17 7.49
CA MET A 260 -1.13 3.29 7.85
C MET A 260 0.33 2.87 7.70
N GLY A 261 1.00 3.37 6.66
CA GLY A 261 2.42 3.14 6.43
C GLY A 261 3.26 4.25 7.06
N PHE A 262 3.96 3.95 8.16
CA PHE A 262 4.80 4.93 8.86
C PHE A 262 6.03 5.33 8.04
N THR A 263 6.60 4.40 7.28
CA THR A 263 7.76 4.64 6.41
C THR A 263 7.53 5.81 5.46
N SER A 264 6.32 5.95 4.91
CA SER A 264 5.94 7.05 4.01
C SER A 264 6.05 8.44 4.63
N PHE A 265 6.11 8.55 5.95
CA PHE A 265 6.23 9.83 6.65
C PHE A 265 7.64 10.11 7.19
N TYR A 266 8.43 9.07 7.39
CA TYR A 266 9.70 9.14 8.12
C TYR A 266 10.92 8.76 7.28
N GLY A 267 10.72 8.38 6.02
CA GLY A 267 11.77 8.24 5.01
C GLY A 267 12.35 6.83 4.91
N ALA A 268 13.62 6.74 4.50
CA ALA A 268 14.29 5.49 4.16
C ALA A 268 14.26 4.44 5.29
N HIS A 269 14.10 3.17 4.93
CA HIS A 269 13.85 2.05 5.87
C HIS A 269 14.94 1.92 6.93
N ASP A 270 16.21 2.12 6.56
CA ASP A 270 17.32 2.04 7.50
C ASP A 270 17.30 3.15 8.56
N LEU A 271 16.71 4.31 8.25
CA LEU A 271 16.56 5.40 9.21
C LEU A 271 15.48 5.13 10.25
N VAL A 272 14.56 4.19 9.99
CA VAL A 272 13.45 3.83 10.88
C VAL A 272 13.56 2.43 11.46
N ARG A 273 14.73 1.78 11.30
CA ARG A 273 15.08 0.53 11.98
C ARG A 273 15.12 0.72 13.51
N ASN A 274 14.68 -0.29 14.25
CA ASN A 274 14.65 -0.32 15.72
C ASN A 274 13.96 0.93 16.30
N CYS A 275 12.78 1.26 15.76
CA CYS A 275 12.03 2.45 16.11
C CYS A 275 10.60 2.10 16.55
N MET A 276 10.06 2.95 17.43
CA MET A 276 8.69 2.87 17.92
C MET A 276 7.82 4.00 17.36
N ALA A 277 6.57 3.67 17.05
CA ALA A 277 5.51 4.60 16.67
C ALA A 277 4.32 4.34 17.57
N TYR A 278 3.61 5.43 17.86
CA TYR A 278 2.34 5.37 18.55
C TYR A 278 1.27 5.96 17.63
N ALA A 279 0.14 5.27 17.52
CA ALA A 279 -1.04 5.71 16.77
C ALA A 279 -2.28 5.64 17.65
N VAL A 280 -3.11 6.68 17.63
CA VAL A 280 -4.30 6.80 18.48
C VAL A 280 -5.52 7.18 17.65
N CYS A 281 -6.64 6.52 17.93
CA CYS A 281 -7.96 6.86 17.40
C CYS A 281 -9.03 6.61 18.47
N ASP A 282 -9.94 7.55 18.64
CA ASP A 282 -11.17 7.33 19.41
C ASP A 282 -12.23 6.70 18.49
N VAL A 283 -12.91 5.66 18.96
CA VAL A 283 -14.01 4.99 18.26
C VAL A 283 -15.29 5.20 19.06
N ILE A 284 -16.32 5.76 18.43
CA ILE A 284 -17.63 5.96 19.03
C ILE A 284 -18.56 4.85 18.58
N SER A 285 -19.07 4.09 19.55
CA SER A 285 -20.08 3.06 19.34
C SER A 285 -21.46 3.58 19.79
N PRO A 286 -22.53 3.43 18.99
CA PRO A 286 -23.86 3.90 19.37
C PRO A 286 -24.50 3.09 20.52
N ALA A 287 -24.03 1.87 20.74
CA ALA A 287 -24.48 0.99 21.80
C ALA A 287 -23.31 0.12 22.29
N GLU A 288 -23.50 -0.56 23.42
CA GLU A 288 -22.62 -1.67 23.76
C GLU A 288 -22.85 -2.80 22.75
N GLN A 289 -21.81 -3.23 22.05
CA GLN A 289 -21.94 -4.26 21.02
C GLN A 289 -20.64 -5.08 20.86
N PRO A 290 -20.76 -6.38 20.58
CA PRO A 290 -19.61 -7.21 20.22
C PRO A 290 -19.11 -6.82 18.82
N VAL A 291 -17.80 -6.82 18.66
CA VAL A 291 -17.13 -6.64 17.37
C VAL A 291 -15.92 -7.56 17.27
N HIS A 292 -15.50 -7.85 16.06
CA HIS A 292 -14.18 -8.40 15.78
C HIS A 292 -13.27 -7.27 15.29
N LEU A 293 -12.15 -7.08 15.98
CA LEU A 293 -11.08 -6.21 15.53
C LEU A 293 -10.12 -7.00 14.65
N LEU A 294 -10.10 -6.64 13.38
CA LEU A 294 -9.18 -7.19 12.40
C LEU A 294 -7.92 -6.34 12.35
N PHE A 295 -6.77 -6.95 12.59
CA PHE A 295 -5.53 -6.21 12.82
C PHE A 295 -4.31 -6.87 12.17
N CYS A 296 -3.33 -6.05 11.79
CA CYS A 296 -1.96 -6.47 11.54
C CYS A 296 -1.00 -5.30 11.72
N SER A 297 0.27 -5.61 11.92
CA SER A 297 1.39 -4.67 12.02
C SER A 297 2.62 -5.27 11.34
N ASP A 298 3.50 -4.41 10.89
CA ASP A 298 4.85 -4.73 10.44
C ASP A 298 5.80 -3.92 11.34
N ASP A 299 6.47 -4.45 12.36
CA ASP A 299 6.53 -5.84 12.82
C ASP A 299 5.64 -6.04 14.06
N ASP A 300 6.19 -5.74 15.23
CA ASP A 300 5.59 -6.01 16.53
C ASP A 300 4.54 -4.94 16.89
N ALA A 301 3.50 -5.31 17.65
CA ALA A 301 2.55 -4.33 18.16
C ALA A 301 1.91 -4.67 19.51
N ILE A 302 1.49 -3.63 20.22
CA ILE A 302 0.56 -3.67 21.35
C ILE A 302 -0.67 -2.84 20.99
N ILE A 303 -1.85 -3.35 21.33
CA ILE A 303 -3.12 -2.60 21.28
C ILE A 303 -3.59 -2.42 22.72
N ARG A 304 -3.78 -1.17 23.15
CA ARG A 304 -4.50 -0.83 24.37
C ARG A 304 -5.88 -0.26 24.01
N LEU A 305 -6.90 -0.77 24.70
CA LEU A 305 -8.27 -0.26 24.65
C LEU A 305 -8.58 0.39 26.00
N ASN A 306 -8.81 1.70 26.01
CA ASN A 306 -9.02 2.50 27.23
C ASN A 306 -7.93 2.24 28.28
N GLY A 307 -6.66 2.21 27.87
CA GLY A 307 -5.50 1.97 28.72
C GLY A 307 -5.22 0.51 29.09
N LYS A 308 -6.12 -0.44 28.76
CA LYS A 308 -5.89 -1.86 29.01
C LYS A 308 -5.34 -2.56 27.77
N GLU A 309 -4.23 -3.29 27.90
CA GLU A 309 -3.71 -4.15 26.83
C GLU A 309 -4.74 -5.24 26.48
N VAL A 310 -5.14 -5.28 25.21
CA VAL A 310 -6.09 -6.27 24.66
C VAL A 310 -5.43 -7.19 23.63
N TYR A 311 -4.26 -6.81 23.11
CA TYR A 311 -3.51 -7.60 22.16
C TYR A 311 -2.03 -7.23 22.20
N ARG A 312 -1.18 -8.24 21.99
CA ARG A 312 0.26 -8.12 21.83
C ARG A 312 0.75 -9.14 20.82
N PHE A 313 1.61 -8.70 19.91
CA PHE A 313 2.35 -9.56 19.00
C PHE A 313 3.82 -9.16 18.99
N GLN A 314 4.69 -10.16 19.13
CA GLN A 314 6.14 -10.02 19.05
C GLN A 314 6.70 -10.99 18.02
N GLY A 315 7.29 -10.49 16.95
CA GLY A 315 7.80 -11.30 15.85
C GLY A 315 8.01 -10.50 14.57
N VAL A 316 8.74 -11.10 13.63
CA VAL A 316 9.00 -10.50 12.31
C VAL A 316 7.88 -10.87 11.35
N ARG A 317 7.21 -9.88 10.74
CA ARG A 317 6.18 -10.11 9.71
C ARG A 317 5.97 -8.85 8.86
N GLY A 318 5.54 -9.05 7.63
CA GLY A 318 4.97 -7.97 6.83
C GLY A 318 3.50 -7.70 7.18
N LEU A 319 3.00 -6.56 6.73
CA LEU A 319 1.60 -6.20 6.88
C LEU A 319 0.70 -7.09 5.99
N GLU A 320 -0.26 -7.78 6.60
CA GLU A 320 -1.29 -8.56 5.90
C GLU A 320 -2.69 -8.08 6.34
N TYR A 321 -3.58 -7.78 5.40
CA TYR A 321 -4.95 -7.35 5.73
C TYR A 321 -5.73 -8.46 6.41
N ASP A 322 -6.54 -8.07 7.40
CA ASP A 322 -7.45 -8.98 8.12
C ASP A 322 -6.76 -10.22 8.76
N LYS A 323 -5.45 -10.11 9.05
CA LYS A 323 -4.63 -11.23 9.52
C LYS A 323 -5.07 -11.79 10.88
N GLU A 324 -5.24 -10.90 11.83
CA GLU A 324 -5.60 -11.22 13.21
C GLU A 324 -7.08 -10.94 13.41
N VAL A 325 -7.76 -11.79 14.17
CA VAL A 325 -9.16 -11.59 14.58
C VAL A 325 -9.19 -11.51 16.10
N ILE A 326 -9.49 -10.34 16.64
CA ILE A 326 -9.50 -10.08 18.08
C ILE A 326 -10.93 -9.77 18.51
N PRO A 327 -11.67 -10.73 19.11
CA PRO A 327 -13.01 -10.48 19.62
C PRO A 327 -12.97 -9.51 20.79
N LEU A 328 -13.81 -8.48 20.75
CA LEU A 328 -13.95 -7.50 21.82
C LEU A 328 -15.39 -6.97 21.92
N THR A 329 -15.72 -6.34 23.04
CA THR A 329 -16.98 -5.62 23.23
C THR A 329 -16.67 -4.14 23.33
N LEU A 330 -17.24 -3.33 22.44
CA LEU A 330 -17.20 -1.87 22.58
C LEU A 330 -18.29 -1.45 23.54
N ALA A 331 -17.96 -0.60 24.51
CA ALA A 331 -18.96 0.09 25.31
C ALA A 331 -19.72 1.13 24.46
N ALA A 332 -20.95 1.46 24.85
CA ALA A 332 -21.64 2.61 24.28
C ALA A 332 -20.84 3.90 24.52
N GLY A 333 -20.77 4.77 23.51
CA GLY A 333 -19.95 5.98 23.57
C GLY A 333 -18.52 5.74 23.12
N ARG A 334 -17.56 6.42 23.77
CA ARG A 334 -16.17 6.50 23.32
C ARG A 334 -15.32 5.34 23.85
N SER A 335 -14.57 4.73 22.94
CA SER A 335 -13.50 3.77 23.21
C SER A 335 -12.20 4.25 22.57
N ARG A 336 -11.15 4.47 23.34
CA ARG A 336 -9.83 4.89 22.85
C ARG A 336 -8.97 3.69 22.50
N PHE A 337 -8.47 3.65 21.28
CA PHE A 337 -7.46 2.69 20.83
C PHE A 337 -6.10 3.36 20.76
N GLU A 338 -5.11 2.76 21.43
CA GLU A 338 -3.73 3.21 21.46
C GLU A 338 -2.86 2.07 20.95
N ILE A 339 -2.25 2.26 19.79
CA ILE A 339 -1.43 1.25 19.13
C ILE A 339 0.03 1.67 19.26
N LYS A 340 0.84 0.77 19.78
CA LYS A 340 2.29 0.89 19.82
C LYS A 340 2.86 -0.11 18.83
N VAL A 341 3.64 0.36 17.85
CA VAL A 341 4.20 -0.49 16.78
C VAL A 341 5.72 -0.33 16.76
N TYR A 342 6.43 -1.44 16.84
CA TYR A 342 7.89 -1.49 16.77
C TYR A 342 8.34 -2.00 15.40
N ASN A 343 9.25 -1.27 14.76
CA ASN A 343 9.89 -1.69 13.52
C ASN A 343 11.24 -2.34 13.82
N ARG A 344 11.44 -3.60 13.43
CA ARG A 344 12.77 -4.23 13.53
C ARG A 344 13.62 -3.85 12.34
N SER A 345 13.05 -3.86 11.12
CA SER A 345 13.70 -3.41 9.89
C SER A 345 12.74 -3.41 8.71
N GLY A 346 12.99 -2.57 7.71
CA GLY A 346 12.23 -2.61 6.46
C GLY A 346 11.01 -1.72 6.50
N MET A 347 9.89 -2.23 5.96
CA MET A 347 8.61 -1.53 5.96
C MET A 347 8.07 -1.40 7.39
N TRP A 348 7.13 -0.48 7.59
CA TRP A 348 6.58 -0.20 8.92
C TRP A 348 5.17 0.34 8.81
N GLY A 349 4.24 -0.30 9.51
CA GLY A 349 2.85 0.14 9.46
C GLY A 349 1.89 -0.68 10.30
N LEU A 350 0.62 -0.30 10.21
CA LEU A 350 -0.49 -1.04 10.81
C LEU A 350 -1.73 -1.03 9.91
N PHE A 351 -2.60 -2.00 10.14
CA PHE A 351 -3.93 -2.11 9.58
C PHE A 351 -4.92 -2.36 10.72
N MET A 352 -6.07 -1.68 10.72
CA MET A 352 -7.13 -1.92 11.70
C MET A 352 -8.52 -1.72 11.08
N ARG A 353 -9.37 -2.75 11.21
CA ARG A 353 -10.75 -2.76 10.71
C ARG A 353 -11.69 -3.41 11.74
N PHE A 354 -12.93 -2.93 11.82
CA PHE A 354 -13.97 -3.51 12.67
C PHE A 354 -15.00 -4.28 11.83
N THR A 355 -15.34 -5.50 12.26
CA THR A 355 -16.38 -6.32 11.67
C THR A 355 -17.32 -6.90 12.72
N ASP A 356 -18.44 -7.46 12.29
CA ASP A 356 -19.23 -8.38 13.10
C ASP A 356 -18.57 -9.78 13.14
N ALA A 357 -19.25 -10.72 13.80
CA ALA A 357 -18.80 -12.10 13.93
C ALA A 357 -18.78 -12.89 12.61
N ASN A 358 -19.51 -12.41 11.59
CA ASN A 358 -19.57 -13.00 10.25
C ASN A 358 -18.54 -12.37 9.29
N GLY A 359 -17.73 -11.40 9.76
CA GLY A 359 -16.74 -10.69 8.95
C GLY A 359 -17.31 -9.51 8.15
N GLN A 360 -18.60 -9.19 8.33
CA GLN A 360 -19.22 -8.03 7.70
C GLN A 360 -18.72 -6.75 8.38
N ALA A 361 -18.29 -5.77 7.60
CA ALA A 361 -17.76 -4.52 8.13
C ALA A 361 -18.79 -3.78 9.00
N MET A 362 -18.34 -3.26 10.14
CA MET A 362 -19.16 -2.39 10.98
C MET A 362 -19.39 -1.04 10.29
N THR A 363 -20.65 -0.67 10.08
CA THR A 363 -21.04 0.58 9.39
C THR A 363 -21.61 1.64 10.33
N ASN A 364 -21.87 1.29 11.60
CA ASN A 364 -22.48 2.17 12.60
C ASN A 364 -21.47 2.81 13.57
N LEU A 365 -20.16 2.59 13.37
CA LEU A 365 -19.11 3.19 14.19
C LEU A 365 -18.67 4.54 13.62
N THR A 366 -18.34 5.49 14.51
CA THR A 366 -17.72 6.77 14.12
C THR A 366 -16.27 6.81 14.60
N PHE A 367 -15.35 7.17 13.71
CA PHE A 367 -13.93 7.30 14.03
C PHE A 367 -13.57 8.77 14.27
N LEU A 368 -12.91 9.06 15.40
CA LEU A 368 -12.47 10.39 15.79
C LEU A 368 -10.93 10.42 15.98
N PRO A 369 -10.19 10.69 14.90
CA PRO A 369 -8.73 10.74 14.89
C PRO A 369 -8.14 12.14 14.70
#